data_AF-A0A6B3CST3-F1
#
_entry.id   AF-A0A6B3CST3-F1
#
_cell.length_a   1.000
_cell.length_b   1.000
_cell.length_c   1.000
_cell.angle_alpha   90.00
_cell.angle_beta   90.00
_cell.angle_gamma   90.00
#
_symmetry.space_group_name_H-M   'P 1'
#
loop_
_entity.id
_entity.type
_entity.pdbx_description
1 polymer ?
#
loop_
_entity_poly.entity_id
_entity_poly.type
_entity_poly.pdbx_seq_one_letter_code
_entity_poly.pdbx_strand_id
1 'polypeptide(L)'
;DDDANLFELGLQSLQLMSLVNRMNRSGAGVDFTEMAQDPRLTAWYGLLASRGAAQGAEPEPAPGPVAPVDGSAPFPLTAVQQAYWIGRGADRPLGGVGCHAYLEI
;
A
#
# COMPACT_ATOMS: atom_id res chain seq x y z
N ASP A 1 14.50 9.66 21.30
CA ASP A 1 13.38 10.48 21.75
C ASP A 1 12.16 9.97 21.02
N ASP A 2 11.15 9.50 21.73
CA ASP A 2 10.00 8.79 21.15
C ASP A 2 8.99 9.76 20.52
N ASP A 3 9.13 11.06 20.80
CA ASP A 3 8.36 12.14 20.19
C ASP A 3 9.04 12.72 18.94
N ALA A 4 10.18 12.18 18.52
CA ALA A 4 10.84 12.59 17.29
C ALA A 4 10.05 12.11 16.05
N ASN A 5 9.97 12.97 15.03
CA ASN A 5 9.40 12.62 13.74
C ASN A 5 10.32 11.61 13.03
N LEU A 6 9.83 10.39 12.83
CA LEU A 6 10.62 9.31 12.22
C LEU A 6 11.02 9.60 10.78
N PHE A 7 10.26 10.42 10.03
CA PHE A 7 10.67 10.82 8.67
C PHE A 7 11.92 11.71 8.70
N GLU A 8 12.06 12.57 9.70
CA GLU A 8 13.26 13.39 9.90
C GLU A 8 14.47 12.54 10.33
N LEU A 9 14.21 11.38 10.93
CA LEU A 9 15.21 10.37 11.30
C LEU A 9 15.51 9.37 10.18
N GLY A 10 14.96 9.56 8.98
CA GLY A 10 15.27 8.76 7.79
C GLY A 10 14.31 7.62 7.48
N LEU A 11 13.16 7.54 8.15
CA LEU A 11 12.08 6.65 7.73
C LEU A 11 11.60 7.05 6.33
N GLN A 12 11.40 6.07 5.45
CA GLN A 12 10.93 6.28 4.09
C GLN A 12 9.53 5.70 3.90
N SER A 13 8.76 6.22 2.93
CA SER A 13 7.41 5.74 2.65
C SER A 13 7.35 4.25 2.33
N LEU A 14 8.32 3.73 1.57
CA LEU A 14 8.40 2.28 1.28
C LEU A 14 8.66 1.43 2.52
N GLN A 15 9.47 1.93 3.46
CA GLN A 15 9.73 1.27 4.73
C GLN A 15 8.47 1.25 5.60
N LEU A 16 7.74 2.38 5.66
CA LEU A 16 6.48 2.48 6.38
C LEU A 16 5.40 1.57 5.78
N MET A 17 5.25 1.53 4.45
CA MET A 17 4.35 0.60 3.76
C MET A 17 4.67 -0.87 4.09
N SER A 18 5.96 -1.22 4.08
CA SER A 18 6.42 -2.57 4.44
C SER A 18 6.13 -2.91 5.90
N LEU A 19 6.31 -1.94 6.79
CA LEU A 19 6.02 -2.09 8.22
C LEU A 19 4.53 -2.30 8.47
N VAL A 20 3.66 -1.48 7.87
CA VAL A 20 2.19 -1.60 7.95
C VAL A 20 1.74 -2.99 7.47
N ASN A 21 2.22 -3.43 6.31
CA ASN A 21 1.89 -4.76 5.79
C ASN A 21 2.31 -5.88 6.76
N ARG A 22 3.54 -5.79 7.31
CA ARG A 22 4.02 -6.77 8.30
C ARG A 22 3.15 -6.78 9.57
N MET A 23 2.73 -5.63 10.06
CA MET A 23 1.88 -5.51 11.25
C MET A 23 0.46 -6.05 10.97
N ASN A 24 -0.09 -5.81 9.79
CA ASN A 24 -1.41 -6.33 9.40
C ASN A 24 -1.41 -7.85 9.22
N ARG A 25 -0.32 -8.42 8.71
CA ARG A 25 -0.13 -9.88 8.69
C ARG A 25 -0.08 -10.51 10.10
N SER A 26 0.28 -9.73 11.12
CA SER A 26 0.20 -10.14 12.53
C SER A 26 -1.11 -9.75 13.23
N GLY A 27 -2.09 -9.21 12.51
CA GLY A 27 -3.42 -8.87 13.06
C GLY A 27 -3.55 -7.48 13.69
N ALA A 28 -2.60 -6.55 13.46
CA ALA A 28 -2.67 -5.20 14.03
C ALA A 28 -3.70 -4.28 13.34
N GLY A 29 -4.05 -4.57 12.09
CA GLY A 29 -5.08 -3.87 11.31
C GLY A 29 -4.80 -2.39 10.99
N VAL A 30 -3.58 -1.89 11.15
CA VAL A 30 -3.16 -0.48 10.96
C VAL A 30 -3.21 -0.01 9.51
N ASP A 31 -3.57 1.26 9.29
CA ASP A 31 -3.51 1.89 7.98
C ASP A 31 -2.24 2.73 7.78
N PHE A 32 -1.76 2.80 6.53
CA PHE A 32 -0.60 3.63 6.19
C PHE A 32 -0.84 5.11 6.46
N THR A 33 -2.01 5.63 6.10
CA THR A 33 -2.35 7.05 6.24
C THR A 33 -2.35 7.44 7.71
N GLU A 34 -2.94 6.61 8.57
CA GLU A 34 -2.97 6.83 10.01
C GLU A 34 -1.55 6.90 10.61
N MET A 35 -0.66 5.98 10.23
CA MET A 35 0.71 5.98 10.73
C MET A 35 1.57 7.11 10.16
N ALA A 36 1.31 7.52 8.91
CA ALA A 36 2.03 8.60 8.25
C ALA A 36 1.59 9.99 8.75
N GLN A 37 0.36 10.14 9.25
CA GLN A 37 -0.15 11.40 9.80
C GLN A 37 0.63 11.85 11.03
N ASP A 38 0.96 10.92 11.92
CA ASP A 38 1.78 11.18 13.11
C ASP A 38 2.91 10.13 13.20
N PRO A 39 4.05 10.37 12.54
CA PRO A 39 5.16 9.42 12.45
C PRO A 39 6.04 9.44 13.71
N ARG A 40 5.44 9.53 14.90
CA ARG A 40 6.12 9.45 16.19
C ARG A 40 5.85 8.11 16.85
N LEU A 41 6.84 7.56 17.55
CA LEU A 41 6.68 6.29 18.26
C LEU A 41 5.59 6.39 19.33
N THR A 42 5.53 7.50 20.07
CA THR A 42 4.49 7.76 21.08
C THR A 42 3.07 7.66 20.51
N ALA A 43 2.83 8.28 19.35
CA ALA A 43 1.53 8.24 18.67
C ALA A 43 1.18 6.83 18.18
N TRP A 44 2.15 6.11 17.60
CA TRP A 44 1.96 4.75 17.12
C TRP A 44 1.63 3.78 18.27
N TYR A 45 2.31 3.91 19.41
CA TYR A 45 1.99 3.11 20.60
C TYR A 45 0.56 3.36 21.08
N GLY A 46 0.12 4.62 21.13
CA GLY A 46 -1.26 4.97 21.50
C GLY A 46 -2.30 4.36 20.54
N LEU A 47 -2.04 4.43 19.24
CA LEU A 47 -2.88 3.84 18.20
C LEU A 47 -3.00 2.32 18.37
N LEU A 48 -1.87 1.62 18.52
CA LEU A 48 -1.86 0.17 18.69
C LEU A 48 -2.52 -0.27 20.01
N ALA A 49 -2.30 0.46 21.11
CA ALA A 49 -2.91 0.15 22.39
C ALA A 49 -4.45 0.28 22.34
N SER A 50 -4.97 1.33 21.69
CA SER A 50 -6.41 1.53 21.51
C SER A 50 -7.08 0.39 20.71
N ARG A 51 -6.35 -0.20 19.76
CA ARG A 51 -6.83 -1.29 18.91
C ARG A 51 -6.69 -2.66 19.56
N GLY A 52 -5.64 -2.87 20.36
CA GLY A 52 -5.48 -4.07 21.18
C GLY A 52 -6.64 -4.27 22.16
N ALA A 53 -7.21 -3.17 22.68
CA ALA A 53 -8.40 -3.21 23.53
C ALA A 53 -9.71 -3.49 22.76
N ALA A 54 -9.71 -3.28 21.43
CA ALA A 54 -10.88 -3.40 20.56
C ALA A 54 -10.90 -4.69 19.72
N GLN A 55 -10.12 -5.71 20.07
CA GLN A 55 -9.98 -6.95 19.29
C GLN A 55 -11.30 -7.74 19.20
N GLY A 56 -12.06 -7.41 18.17
CA GLY A 56 -13.16 -8.16 17.57
C GLY A 56 -13.25 -7.93 16.05
N ALA A 57 -12.23 -7.33 15.44
CA ALA A 57 -12.12 -7.24 13.99
C ALA A 57 -11.60 -8.58 13.48
N GLU A 58 -12.49 -9.36 12.87
CA GLU A 58 -12.16 -10.61 12.21
C GLU A 58 -11.04 -10.35 11.20
N PRO A 59 -9.90 -11.06 11.27
CA PRO A 59 -8.79 -10.85 10.35
C PRO A 59 -9.32 -10.98 8.92
N GLU A 60 -8.99 -10.01 8.07
CA GLU A 60 -9.30 -10.08 6.64
C GLU A 60 -8.84 -11.46 6.15
N PRO A 61 -9.75 -12.28 5.60
CA PRO A 61 -9.43 -13.67 5.31
C PRO A 61 -8.21 -13.69 4.41
N ALA A 62 -7.18 -14.41 4.84
CA ALA A 62 -6.00 -14.62 4.02
C ALA A 62 -6.48 -15.03 2.61
N PRO A 63 -5.95 -14.43 1.53
CA PRO A 63 -6.42 -14.73 0.19
C PRO A 63 -6.36 -16.25 0.03
N GLY A 64 -7.54 -16.85 -0.17
CA GLY A 64 -7.69 -18.28 -0.28
C GLY A 64 -6.83 -18.80 -1.44
N PRO A 65 -6.62 -20.13 -1.53
CA PRO A 65 -5.91 -20.70 -2.65
C PRO A 65 -6.52 -20.18 -3.95
N VAL A 66 -5.67 -19.57 -4.78
CA VAL A 66 -6.09 -19.03 -6.08
C VAL A 66 -6.62 -20.22 -6.87
N ALA A 67 -7.92 -20.22 -7.18
CA ALA A 67 -8.52 -21.25 -8.00
C ALA A 67 -7.78 -21.33 -9.34
N PRO A 68 -7.60 -22.52 -9.92
CA PRO A 68 -6.99 -22.64 -11.24
C PRO A 68 -7.75 -21.78 -12.25
N VAL A 69 -7.04 -20.83 -12.86
CA VAL A 69 -7.59 -19.88 -13.83
C VAL A 69 -7.36 -20.43 -15.24
N ASP A 70 -8.37 -20.37 -16.08
CA ASP A 70 -8.20 -20.59 -17.52
C ASP A 70 -7.43 -19.41 -18.12
N GLY A 71 -6.17 -19.64 -18.49
CA GLY A 71 -5.30 -18.60 -19.06
C GLY A 71 -5.73 -18.09 -20.44
N SER A 72 -6.71 -18.74 -21.09
CA SER A 72 -7.26 -18.31 -22.38
C SER A 72 -8.52 -17.45 -22.26
N ALA A 73 -9.17 -17.45 -21.09
CA ALA A 73 -10.37 -16.67 -20.86
C ALA A 73 -10.04 -15.19 -20.60
N PRO A 74 -10.82 -14.23 -21.14
CA PRO A 74 -10.71 -12.83 -20.75
C PRO A 74 -10.98 -12.61 -19.25
N PHE A 75 -10.31 -11.64 -18.64
CA PHE A 75 -10.49 -11.25 -17.23
C PHE A 75 -10.71 -9.75 -17.10
N PRO A 76 -11.41 -9.29 -16.05
CA PRO A 76 -11.60 -7.86 -15.81
C PRO A 76 -10.26 -7.18 -15.52
N LEU A 77 -10.05 -6.02 -16.11
CA LEU A 77 -8.90 -5.18 -15.80
C LEU A 77 -9.03 -4.60 -14.40
N THR A 78 -7.91 -4.47 -13.69
CA THR A 78 -7.86 -3.60 -12.51
C THR A 78 -8.10 -2.15 -12.92
N ALA A 79 -8.50 -1.30 -11.97
CA ALA A 79 -8.70 0.12 -12.24
C ALA A 79 -7.45 0.79 -12.87
N VAL A 80 -6.26 0.39 -12.41
CA VAL A 80 -4.99 0.87 -12.98
C VAL A 80 -4.79 0.36 -14.41
N GLN A 81 -5.02 -0.93 -14.66
CA GLN A 81 -4.91 -1.49 -16.01
C GLN A 81 -5.89 -0.82 -16.99
N GLN A 82 -7.13 -0.57 -16.56
CA GLN A 82 -8.12 0.13 -17.36
C GLN A 82 -7.71 1.59 -17.65
N ALA A 83 -7.18 2.29 -16.64
CA ALA A 83 -6.67 3.65 -16.82
C ALA A 83 -5.53 3.70 -17.85
N TYR A 84 -4.59 2.75 -17.79
CA TYR A 84 -3.49 2.64 -18.76
C TYR A 84 -3.99 2.27 -20.16
N TRP A 85 -4.97 1.37 -20.26
CA TRP A 85 -5.60 1.00 -21.53
C TRP A 85 -6.28 2.18 -22.23
N ILE A 86 -6.98 3.02 -21.47
CA ILE A 86 -7.64 4.22 -22.00
C ILE A 86 -6.60 5.32 -22.31
N GLY A 87 -5.66 5.55 -21.39
CA GLY A 87 -4.70 6.66 -21.47
C GLY A 87 -3.66 6.52 -22.58
N ARG A 88 -3.40 5.31 -23.08
CA ARG A 88 -2.41 5.09 -24.14
C ARG A 88 -2.86 5.52 -25.55
N GLY A 89 -4.13 5.87 -25.75
CA GLY A 89 -4.66 6.28 -27.06
C GLY A 89 -3.97 7.55 -27.57
N ALA A 90 -3.60 7.58 -28.85
CA ALA A 90 -2.89 8.73 -29.45
C ALA A 90 -3.74 10.02 -29.48
N ASP A 91 -5.06 9.89 -29.29
CA ASP A 91 -6.03 10.98 -29.13
C ASP A 91 -5.98 11.64 -27.74
N ARG A 92 -5.25 11.06 -26.79
CA ARG A 92 -5.14 11.58 -25.41
C ARG A 92 -3.91 12.46 -25.22
N PRO A 93 -3.99 13.49 -24.37
CA PRO A 93 -2.80 14.26 -23.97
C PRO A 93 -1.72 13.33 -23.41
N LEU A 94 -0.50 13.40 -23.94
CA LEU A 94 0.64 12.51 -23.61
C LEU A 94 0.39 11.02 -23.95
N GLY A 95 -0.69 10.70 -24.67
CA GLY A 95 -0.98 9.36 -25.16
C GLY A 95 -0.06 8.95 -26.30
N GLY A 96 0.06 7.64 -26.55
CA GLY A 96 1.03 7.11 -27.51
C GLY A 96 2.50 7.21 -27.09
N VAL A 97 2.81 7.75 -25.90
CA VAL A 97 4.15 7.87 -25.36
C VAL A 97 4.40 6.78 -24.31
N GLY A 98 5.51 6.04 -24.45
CA GLY A 98 5.92 5.03 -23.49
C GLY A 98 6.64 5.64 -22.29
N CYS A 99 6.90 4.85 -21.25
CA CYS A 99 7.82 5.25 -20.19
C CYS A 99 9.24 5.28 -20.74
N HIS A 100 9.87 6.45 -20.75
CA HIS A 100 11.28 6.62 -21.14
C HIS A 100 12.09 6.97 -19.89
N ALA A 101 13.11 6.17 -19.59
CA ALA A 101 14.05 6.44 -18.51
C ALA A 101 15.44 6.64 -19.10
N TYR A 102 16.08 7.76 -18.75
CA TYR A 102 17.50 7.96 -18.95
C TYR A 102 18.20 7.68 -17.64
N LEU A 103 19.20 6.79 -17.67
CA LEU A 103 20.03 6.48 -16.51
C LEU A 103 21.45 6.86 -16.86
N GLU A 104 22.00 7.81 -16.11
CA GLU A 104 23.44 8.09 -16.10
C GLU A 104 24.04 7.25 -14.98
N ILE A 105 25.01 6.41 -15.33
CA ILE A 105 25.64 5.43 -14.43
C ILE A 105 27.11 5.81 -14.25
#